data_AF-J9DEJ8-F1
#
_entry.id   AF-J9DEJ8-F1
#
_cell.length_a   1.000
_cell.length_b   1.000
_cell.length_c   1.000
_cell.angle_alpha   90.00
_cell.angle_beta   90.00
_cell.angle_gamma   90.00
#
_symmetry.space_group_name_H-M   'P 1'
#
loop_
_entity.id
_entity.type
_entity.pdbx_description
1 polymer ?
#
loop_
_entity_poly.entity_id
_entity_poly.type
_entity_poly.pdbx_seq_one_letter_code
_entity_poly.pdbx_strand_id
1 'polypeptide(L)'
;MATYSVTGDSTDNITITGTVAEDTIGVENAGGVFTIYGGRGEGDAADTDDVITIGDSVDAYGTFDVFGNGGDDSITATFADSAVTATVIGGAGDDSITMTGGDSTSTIVVAGSSGLDTISVDSADGDVTIYGGSGAADAADSADFITFGGAGTFDVFGNGGDDTVSGDLDAGGDANVYGGGGDDVLSVANGDSTSVVTVTAGSEADTVSVTGAAGDVTIYGGSGEADAADGADSIRFGGAGTFDVFGNGGDDTVSGALTGGGDANVYGGGGSDDITVGGGDSTSVVTVTAGSEADTIDVTGDGGSYTVYGGSGEADSADLADVITAHDSGDFTIYGNGGDDTIDLSDIDVTDSGTVVTAYGGAGDDAFSVGADTAATFVLSGGGGDDTYLVTQGAGADSAGASTGEGIVTITDFEVGSGDQLNINTGDSTDLVVGVTVSSSATLQDALDAAAAAAVDTGDIGVVIYGGSAYAVVEGGGDLTALDSTDQVIKLTGVTDLNVIDQITAVA
;
A
#
# COMPACT_ATOMS: atom_id res chain seq x y z
N MET A 1 -47.14 -7.80 -21.30
CA MET A 1 -46.39 -8.41 -22.41
C MET A 1 -46.88 -7.95 -23.76
N ALA A 2 -46.46 -6.74 -24.11
CA ALA A 2 -46.33 -6.31 -25.49
C ALA A 2 -44.88 -6.56 -25.97
N THR A 3 -44.70 -6.63 -27.29
CA THR A 3 -43.38 -6.78 -27.90
C THR A 3 -43.22 -5.70 -28.96
N TYR A 4 -42.15 -4.92 -28.86
CA TYR A 4 -41.80 -3.85 -29.79
C TYR A 4 -40.46 -4.20 -30.45
N SER A 5 -40.37 -4.02 -31.76
CA SER A 5 -39.12 -4.22 -32.51
C SER A 5 -39.00 -3.12 -33.56
N VAL A 6 -37.88 -2.39 -33.52
CA VAL A 6 -37.54 -1.34 -34.48
C VAL A 6 -36.21 -1.69 -35.14
N THR A 7 -36.19 -1.66 -36.46
CA THR A 7 -34.96 -1.80 -37.26
C THR A 7 -34.86 -0.58 -38.17
N GLY A 8 -33.74 0.15 -38.15
CA GLY A 8 -33.56 1.26 -39.08
C GLY A 8 -32.32 2.13 -38.86
N ASP A 9 -31.60 2.38 -39.96
CA ASP A 9 -30.63 3.48 -40.12
C ASP A 9 -31.44 4.75 -40.46
N SER A 10 -31.56 5.69 -39.53
CA SER A 10 -32.36 6.90 -39.76
C SER A 10 -31.74 8.16 -39.16
N THR A 11 -31.89 9.29 -39.87
CA THR A 11 -31.69 10.63 -39.31
C THR A 11 -32.84 11.07 -38.40
N ASP A 12 -33.75 10.16 -38.04
CA ASP A 12 -35.00 10.47 -37.36
C ASP A 12 -34.85 10.29 -35.83
N ASN A 13 -35.62 11.06 -35.07
CA ASN A 13 -35.76 10.87 -33.63
C ASN A 13 -36.91 9.88 -33.39
N ILE A 14 -36.61 8.72 -32.81
CA ILE A 14 -37.59 7.65 -32.58
C ILE A 14 -37.87 7.55 -31.08
N THR A 15 -39.15 7.58 -30.71
CA THR A 15 -39.60 7.32 -29.34
C THR A 15 -40.39 6.02 -29.27
N ILE A 16 -39.98 5.10 -28.41
CA ILE A 16 -40.68 3.85 -28.07
C ILE A 16 -41.17 3.97 -26.64
N THR A 17 -42.46 3.70 -26.41
CA THR A 17 -43.07 3.64 -25.08
C THR A 17 -43.76 2.31 -24.92
N GLY A 18 -43.43 1.56 -23.87
CA GLY A 18 -44.18 0.37 -23.50
C GLY A 18 -45.45 0.71 -22.71
N THR A 19 -45.81 -0.17 -21.79
CA THR A 19 -47.10 -0.21 -21.12
C THR A 19 -46.94 0.01 -19.63
N VAL A 20 -47.63 -0.76 -18.78
CA VAL A 20 -47.47 -0.72 -17.30
C VAL A 20 -47.30 -2.14 -16.77
N ALA A 21 -46.87 -3.01 -17.66
CA ALA A 21 -46.95 -4.45 -17.56
C ALA A 21 -45.81 -4.95 -18.41
N GLU A 22 -45.07 -5.93 -17.93
CA GLU A 22 -43.85 -6.45 -18.55
C GLU A 22 -43.86 -6.43 -20.07
N ASP A 23 -42.88 -5.81 -20.68
CA ASP A 23 -42.73 -5.59 -22.10
C ASP A 23 -41.37 -6.09 -22.59
N THR A 24 -41.30 -6.41 -23.89
CA THR A 24 -40.05 -6.77 -24.55
C THR A 24 -39.79 -5.78 -25.68
N ILE A 25 -38.74 -4.98 -25.57
CA ILE A 25 -38.41 -3.92 -26.52
C ILE A 25 -37.05 -4.24 -27.17
N GLY A 26 -37.04 -4.34 -28.50
CA GLY A 26 -35.82 -4.56 -29.29
C GLY A 26 -35.55 -3.42 -30.27
N VAL A 27 -34.31 -2.93 -30.31
CA VAL A 27 -33.83 -1.96 -31.30
C VAL A 27 -32.60 -2.55 -31.99
N GLU A 28 -32.72 -2.88 -33.28
CA GLU A 28 -31.66 -3.53 -34.07
C GLU A 28 -31.14 -2.58 -35.16
N ASN A 29 -29.84 -2.64 -35.48
CA ASN A 29 -29.22 -1.87 -36.59
C ASN A 29 -29.61 -0.38 -36.59
N ALA A 30 -29.45 0.29 -35.45
CA ALA A 30 -29.94 1.64 -35.20
C ALA A 30 -28.84 2.68 -35.34
N GLY A 31 -28.94 3.50 -36.39
CA GLY A 31 -28.28 4.81 -36.48
C GLY A 31 -29.32 5.90 -36.23
N GLY A 32 -29.07 6.86 -35.32
CA GLY A 32 -30.00 7.99 -35.08
C GLY A 32 -30.10 8.45 -33.63
N VAL A 33 -31.26 9.03 -33.27
CA VAL A 33 -31.59 9.42 -31.89
C VAL A 33 -32.78 8.59 -31.42
N PHE A 34 -32.62 7.82 -30.35
CA PHE A 34 -33.64 6.94 -29.80
C PHE A 34 -33.95 7.33 -28.36
N THR A 35 -35.25 7.33 -28.02
CA THR A 35 -35.72 7.44 -26.64
C THR A 35 -36.64 6.26 -26.37
N ILE A 36 -36.33 5.44 -25.37
CA ILE A 36 -36.99 4.18 -25.09
C ILE A 36 -37.45 4.18 -23.64
N TYR A 37 -38.74 3.92 -23.43
CA TYR A 37 -39.33 3.74 -22.11
C TYR A 37 -39.94 2.34 -22.02
N GLY A 38 -39.57 1.59 -20.98
CA GLY A 38 -40.29 0.38 -20.55
C GLY A 38 -41.77 0.68 -20.29
N GLY A 39 -42.02 1.76 -19.56
CA GLY A 39 -43.36 2.23 -19.24
C GLY A 39 -43.97 3.23 -20.22
N ARG A 40 -45.00 3.97 -19.78
CA ARG A 40 -45.74 4.94 -20.61
C ARG A 40 -45.02 6.25 -20.86
N GLY A 41 -43.79 6.39 -20.38
CA GLY A 41 -42.97 7.60 -20.47
C GLY A 41 -42.09 7.76 -19.24
N GLU A 42 -41.37 8.88 -19.19
CA GLU A 42 -40.40 9.19 -18.14
C GLU A 42 -41.02 9.10 -16.73
N GLY A 43 -40.44 8.23 -15.88
CA GLY A 43 -40.80 8.11 -14.47
C GLY A 43 -42.14 7.42 -14.22
N ASP A 44 -42.56 6.47 -15.07
CA ASP A 44 -43.78 5.68 -14.85
C ASP A 44 -43.61 4.67 -13.70
N ALA A 45 -43.71 5.12 -12.45
CA ALA A 45 -43.56 4.26 -11.27
C ALA A 45 -44.65 3.17 -11.09
N ALA A 46 -45.65 3.11 -11.99
CA ALA A 46 -46.65 2.06 -12.01
C ALA A 46 -46.31 0.92 -12.98
N ASP A 47 -45.16 1.03 -13.62
CA ASP A 47 -44.59 0.04 -14.52
C ASP A 47 -44.13 -1.21 -13.76
N THR A 48 -43.82 -2.26 -14.52
CA THR A 48 -43.33 -3.54 -14.00
C THR A 48 -42.26 -4.09 -14.92
N ASP A 49 -41.45 -5.03 -14.41
CA ASP A 49 -40.33 -5.73 -15.03
C ASP A 49 -40.33 -5.78 -16.58
N ASP A 50 -39.34 -5.20 -17.23
CA ASP A 50 -39.21 -5.14 -18.68
C ASP A 50 -37.92 -5.81 -19.19
N VAL A 51 -37.92 -6.17 -20.47
CA VAL A 51 -36.71 -6.62 -21.19
C VAL A 51 -36.44 -5.67 -22.35
N ILE A 52 -35.36 -4.91 -22.26
CA ILE A 52 -34.94 -3.94 -23.29
C ILE A 52 -33.62 -4.40 -23.91
N THR A 53 -33.57 -4.52 -25.23
CA THR A 53 -32.37 -4.90 -25.98
C THR A 53 -32.08 -3.89 -27.09
N ILE A 54 -30.86 -3.36 -27.10
CA ILE A 54 -30.35 -2.41 -28.10
C ILE A 54 -29.13 -3.02 -28.77
N GLY A 55 -29.14 -3.05 -30.09
CA GLY A 55 -28.10 -3.65 -30.91
C GLY A 55 -28.15 -5.18 -30.96
N ASP A 56 -27.70 -5.74 -32.08
CA ASP A 56 -27.57 -7.17 -32.33
C ASP A 56 -26.14 -7.56 -32.71
N SER A 57 -25.17 -6.97 -32.01
CA SER A 57 -23.72 -7.25 -31.99
C SER A 57 -22.76 -6.39 -32.83
N VAL A 58 -23.18 -5.51 -33.76
CA VAL A 58 -22.19 -4.72 -34.54
C VAL A 58 -22.61 -3.35 -35.09
N ASP A 59 -23.86 -2.89 -34.98
CA ASP A 59 -24.34 -1.80 -35.85
C ASP A 59 -25.10 -0.63 -35.16
N ALA A 60 -25.18 -0.59 -33.83
CA ALA A 60 -25.83 0.53 -33.14
C ALA A 60 -24.84 1.69 -32.92
N TYR A 61 -25.18 2.89 -33.40
CA TYR A 61 -24.42 4.14 -33.24
C TYR A 61 -25.35 5.36 -33.16
N GLY A 62 -24.90 6.45 -32.54
CA GLY A 62 -25.71 7.66 -32.36
C GLY A 62 -26.13 7.90 -30.91
N THR A 63 -27.32 8.44 -30.68
CA THR A 63 -27.80 8.86 -29.37
C THR A 63 -28.92 7.96 -28.86
N PHE A 64 -28.81 7.45 -27.64
CA PHE A 64 -29.81 6.56 -27.01
C PHE A 64 -30.12 7.05 -25.61
N ASP A 65 -31.39 7.29 -25.31
CA ASP A 65 -31.91 7.51 -23.96
C ASP A 65 -32.86 6.35 -23.62
N VAL A 66 -32.54 5.58 -22.58
CA VAL A 66 -33.21 4.32 -22.24
C VAL A 66 -33.62 4.36 -20.78
N PHE A 67 -34.87 4.05 -20.50
CA PHE A 67 -35.46 4.09 -19.17
C PHE A 67 -36.26 2.80 -18.94
N GLY A 68 -35.86 1.96 -17.98
CA GLY A 68 -36.64 0.82 -17.51
C GLY A 68 -37.95 1.28 -16.84
N ASN A 69 -37.82 2.26 -15.94
CA ASN A 69 -38.86 2.92 -15.13
C ASN A 69 -39.15 2.23 -13.81
N GLY A 70 -40.00 1.21 -13.77
CA GLY A 70 -40.40 0.58 -12.51
C GLY A 70 -40.57 -0.91 -12.68
N GLY A 71 -40.24 -1.66 -11.64
CA GLY A 71 -40.08 -3.12 -11.71
C GLY A 71 -38.62 -3.49 -11.84
N ASP A 72 -38.36 -4.80 -11.85
CA ASP A 72 -37.01 -5.35 -11.96
C ASP A 72 -36.67 -5.53 -13.46
N ASP A 73 -36.00 -4.57 -14.07
CA ASP A 73 -35.79 -4.49 -15.51
C ASP A 73 -34.49 -5.17 -15.97
N SER A 74 -34.49 -5.73 -17.18
CA SER A 74 -33.32 -6.29 -17.84
C SER A 74 -32.99 -5.51 -19.10
N ILE A 75 -31.93 -4.71 -19.05
CA ILE A 75 -31.49 -3.84 -20.14
C ILE A 75 -30.15 -4.34 -20.69
N THR A 76 -30.10 -4.62 -21.98
CA THR A 76 -28.86 -4.96 -22.70
C THR A 76 -28.65 -3.99 -23.86
N ALA A 77 -27.52 -3.29 -23.87
CA ALA A 77 -27.12 -2.42 -24.96
C ALA A 77 -25.75 -2.83 -25.53
N THR A 78 -25.71 -3.17 -26.80
CA THR A 78 -24.48 -3.49 -27.53
C THR A 78 -24.29 -2.52 -28.69
N PHE A 79 -23.25 -1.71 -28.58
CA PHE A 79 -22.89 -0.71 -29.57
C PHE A 79 -21.73 -1.18 -30.45
N ALA A 80 -21.63 -0.55 -31.62
CA ALA A 80 -20.46 -0.70 -32.48
C ALA A 80 -19.24 -0.01 -31.85
N ASP A 81 -18.04 -0.35 -32.34
CA ASP A 81 -16.82 0.45 -32.14
C ASP A 81 -16.92 1.74 -32.99
N SER A 82 -17.79 2.64 -32.55
CA SER A 82 -18.10 3.93 -33.16
C SER A 82 -18.66 4.86 -32.10
N ALA A 83 -18.61 6.17 -32.37
CA ALA A 83 -19.10 7.19 -31.45
C ALA A 83 -20.56 6.97 -31.04
N VAL A 84 -20.80 6.81 -29.75
CA VAL A 84 -22.12 6.69 -29.13
C VAL A 84 -22.31 7.72 -28.03
N THR A 85 -23.52 8.28 -27.93
CA THR A 85 -23.98 9.00 -26.74
C THR A 85 -25.13 8.21 -26.13
N ALA A 86 -24.94 7.59 -24.97
CA ALA A 86 -25.97 6.76 -24.36
C ALA A 86 -26.27 7.20 -22.93
N THR A 87 -27.55 7.26 -22.57
CA THR A 87 -28.07 7.33 -21.20
C THR A 87 -28.92 6.09 -20.98
N VAL A 88 -28.56 5.25 -20.01
CA VAL A 88 -29.31 4.04 -19.68
C VAL A 88 -29.64 4.06 -18.20
N ILE A 89 -30.92 4.02 -17.86
CA ILE A 89 -31.42 4.13 -16.50
C ILE A 89 -32.34 2.95 -16.24
N GLY A 90 -32.07 2.18 -15.19
CA GLY A 90 -32.92 1.09 -14.68
C GLY A 90 -34.24 1.67 -14.17
N GLY A 91 -34.20 2.31 -13.00
CA GLY A 91 -35.35 2.99 -12.42
C GLY A 91 -35.62 2.54 -11.00
N ALA A 92 -36.81 2.00 -10.74
CA ALA A 92 -37.19 1.55 -9.42
C ALA A 92 -37.40 0.04 -9.41
N GLY A 93 -36.58 -0.69 -8.68
CA GLY A 93 -36.56 -2.15 -8.66
C GLY A 93 -35.13 -2.65 -8.68
N ASP A 94 -34.95 -3.97 -8.64
CA ASP A 94 -33.63 -4.57 -8.71
C ASP A 94 -33.29 -4.82 -10.20
N ASP A 95 -32.60 -3.87 -10.83
CA ASP A 95 -32.38 -3.84 -12.27
C ASP A 95 -31.09 -4.57 -12.69
N SER A 96 -31.08 -5.08 -13.92
CA SER A 96 -29.90 -5.67 -14.55
C SER A 96 -29.57 -4.94 -15.84
N ILE A 97 -28.46 -4.19 -15.84
CA ILE A 97 -28.00 -3.39 -16.96
C ILE A 97 -26.68 -3.95 -17.49
N THR A 98 -26.63 -4.29 -18.77
CA THR A 98 -25.40 -4.72 -19.46
C THR A 98 -25.16 -3.82 -20.67
N MET A 99 -23.98 -3.22 -20.75
CA MET A 99 -23.55 -2.37 -21.84
C MET A 99 -22.22 -2.84 -22.40
N THR A 100 -22.09 -2.85 -23.72
CA THR A 100 -20.87 -3.26 -24.42
C THR A 100 -20.59 -2.36 -25.62
N GLY A 101 -19.31 -2.03 -25.85
CA GLY A 101 -18.85 -1.27 -27.01
C GLY A 101 -18.91 0.26 -26.83
N GLY A 102 -18.62 0.97 -27.92
CA GLY A 102 -18.40 2.43 -27.94
C GLY A 102 -16.91 2.76 -28.14
N ASP A 103 -16.62 3.64 -29.10
CA ASP A 103 -15.25 4.07 -29.37
C ASP A 103 -14.76 5.16 -28.39
N SER A 104 -13.48 5.53 -28.53
CA SER A 104 -12.81 6.61 -27.78
C SER A 104 -13.43 8.02 -27.82
N THR A 105 -14.51 8.22 -28.58
CA THR A 105 -15.27 9.48 -28.62
C THR A 105 -16.68 9.35 -28.07
N SER A 106 -17.00 8.20 -27.48
CA SER A 106 -18.30 7.92 -26.88
C SER A 106 -18.47 8.65 -25.54
N THR A 107 -19.72 8.93 -25.19
CA THR A 107 -20.12 9.44 -23.88
C THR A 107 -21.29 8.60 -23.37
N ILE A 108 -21.07 7.86 -22.29
CA ILE A 108 -22.03 6.88 -21.77
C ILE A 108 -22.36 7.23 -20.32
N VAL A 109 -23.63 7.23 -19.97
CA VAL A 109 -24.13 7.37 -18.61
C VAL A 109 -25.03 6.19 -18.30
N VAL A 110 -24.76 5.51 -17.20
CA VAL A 110 -25.54 4.37 -16.69
C VAL A 110 -25.95 4.64 -15.26
N ALA A 111 -27.21 4.37 -14.92
CA ALA A 111 -27.70 4.49 -13.55
C ALA A 111 -28.64 3.32 -13.21
N GLY A 112 -28.44 2.65 -12.09
CA GLY A 112 -29.39 1.69 -11.52
C GLY A 112 -30.62 2.42 -10.96
N SER A 113 -30.36 3.47 -10.17
CA SER A 113 -31.28 4.40 -9.52
C SER A 113 -31.78 4.01 -8.14
N SER A 114 -32.67 3.04 -8.00
CA SER A 114 -33.12 2.65 -6.66
C SER A 114 -33.49 1.18 -6.63
N GLY A 115 -32.86 0.44 -5.72
CA GLY A 115 -32.99 -1.00 -5.63
C GLY A 115 -31.62 -1.61 -5.45
N LEU A 116 -31.53 -2.92 -5.53
CA LEU A 116 -30.25 -3.62 -5.63
C LEU A 116 -30.00 -3.91 -7.11
N ASP A 117 -29.12 -3.12 -7.72
CA ASP A 117 -28.88 -3.14 -9.15
C ASP A 117 -27.62 -3.95 -9.49
N THR A 118 -27.62 -4.54 -10.69
CA THR A 118 -26.46 -5.20 -11.28
C THR A 118 -26.11 -4.52 -12.59
N ILE A 119 -24.98 -3.80 -12.60
CA ILE A 119 -24.52 -2.99 -13.72
C ILE A 119 -23.22 -3.57 -14.27
N SER A 120 -23.15 -3.76 -15.59
CA SER A 120 -21.96 -4.22 -16.28
C SER A 120 -21.70 -3.38 -17.52
N VAL A 121 -20.59 -2.64 -17.55
CA VAL A 121 -20.21 -1.77 -18.67
C VAL A 121 -18.81 -2.15 -19.17
N ASP A 122 -18.74 -2.96 -20.22
CA ASP A 122 -17.49 -3.55 -20.70
C ASP A 122 -17.14 -3.06 -22.13
N SER A 123 -15.85 -3.08 -22.46
CA SER A 123 -15.31 -2.70 -23.77
C SER A 123 -15.75 -1.29 -24.22
N ALA A 124 -15.83 -0.35 -23.29
CA ALA A 124 -16.15 1.05 -23.56
C ALA A 124 -14.86 1.89 -23.56
N ASP A 125 -14.53 2.51 -24.70
CA ASP A 125 -13.26 3.23 -24.86
C ASP A 125 -13.37 4.75 -24.67
N GLY A 126 -14.59 5.27 -24.48
CA GLY A 126 -14.88 6.71 -24.33
C GLY A 126 -15.01 7.19 -22.88
N ASP A 127 -15.73 8.30 -22.69
CA ASP A 127 -16.07 8.83 -21.36
C ASP A 127 -17.30 8.06 -20.83
N VAL A 128 -17.17 7.38 -19.69
CA VAL A 128 -18.22 6.55 -19.10
C VAL A 128 -18.47 7.01 -17.66
N THR A 129 -19.73 7.27 -17.33
CA THR A 129 -20.16 7.52 -15.96
C THR A 129 -21.17 6.47 -15.54
N ILE A 130 -20.95 5.86 -14.37
CA ILE A 130 -21.80 4.80 -13.82
C ILE A 130 -22.21 5.21 -12.42
N TYR A 131 -23.51 5.17 -12.15
CA TYR A 131 -24.09 5.34 -10.83
C TYR A 131 -24.78 4.04 -10.45
N GLY A 132 -24.52 3.53 -9.25
CA GLY A 132 -25.42 2.58 -8.60
C GLY A 132 -26.81 3.21 -8.45
N GLY A 133 -26.87 4.28 -7.67
CA GLY A 133 -28.07 5.11 -7.51
C GLY A 133 -28.37 6.10 -8.64
N SER A 134 -29.12 7.17 -8.30
CA SER A 134 -29.71 8.09 -9.29
C SER A 134 -28.77 9.21 -9.77
N GLY A 135 -27.54 9.27 -9.26
CA GLY A 135 -26.54 10.26 -9.64
C GLY A 135 -25.31 10.18 -8.74
N ALA A 136 -24.43 11.20 -8.79
CA ALA A 136 -23.15 11.21 -8.08
C ALA A 136 -23.24 11.34 -6.54
N ALA A 137 -24.45 11.53 -6.01
CA ALA A 137 -24.68 11.69 -4.59
C ALA A 137 -26.08 11.17 -4.25
N ASP A 138 -26.14 9.90 -3.84
CA ASP A 138 -27.40 9.24 -3.48
C ASP A 138 -27.26 8.35 -2.24
N ALA A 139 -26.98 8.95 -1.09
CA ALA A 139 -26.77 8.22 0.17
C ALA A 139 -28.00 7.45 0.71
N ALA A 140 -29.14 7.46 0.01
CA ALA A 140 -30.35 6.72 0.38
C ALA A 140 -30.55 5.45 -0.46
N ASP A 141 -29.62 5.20 -1.38
CA ASP A 141 -29.61 4.04 -2.25
C ASP A 141 -29.37 2.72 -1.49
N SER A 142 -29.51 1.60 -2.19
CA SER A 142 -29.18 0.28 -1.65
C SER A 142 -27.91 -0.27 -2.31
N ALA A 143 -27.41 -1.37 -1.77
CA ALA A 143 -26.20 -2.02 -2.28
C ALA A 143 -26.33 -2.45 -3.75
N ASP A 144 -25.27 -2.25 -4.52
CA ASP A 144 -25.17 -2.55 -5.94
C ASP A 144 -23.98 -3.43 -6.32
N PHE A 145 -24.09 -4.07 -7.48
CA PHE A 145 -23.01 -4.82 -8.11
C PHE A 145 -22.61 -4.16 -9.42
N ILE A 146 -21.46 -3.49 -9.44
CA ILE A 146 -20.97 -2.73 -10.60
C ILE A 146 -19.71 -3.40 -11.15
N THR A 147 -19.70 -3.67 -12.45
CA THR A 147 -18.50 -4.11 -13.19
C THR A 147 -18.24 -3.18 -14.36
N PHE A 148 -16.97 -2.86 -14.60
CA PHE A 148 -16.59 -2.03 -15.74
C PHE A 148 -15.25 -2.42 -16.35
N GLY A 149 -15.05 -2.10 -17.64
CA GLY A 149 -13.81 -2.39 -18.35
C GLY A 149 -13.73 -1.78 -19.75
N GLY A 150 -12.52 -1.69 -20.27
CA GLY A 150 -12.20 -1.02 -21.54
C GLY A 150 -11.05 -0.01 -21.41
N ALA A 151 -10.73 0.69 -22.50
CA ALA A 151 -9.62 1.65 -22.54
C ALA A 151 -10.06 3.12 -22.32
N GLY A 152 -11.30 3.33 -21.88
CA GLY A 152 -11.90 4.65 -21.67
C GLY A 152 -11.56 5.31 -20.32
N THR A 153 -12.25 6.40 -20.04
CA THR A 153 -12.22 7.08 -18.73
C THR A 153 -13.53 6.77 -18.00
N PHE A 154 -13.42 6.19 -16.82
CA PHE A 154 -14.57 5.75 -16.03
C PHE A 154 -14.73 6.59 -14.76
N ASP A 155 -15.90 7.18 -14.56
CA ASP A 155 -16.34 7.74 -13.27
C ASP A 155 -17.42 6.83 -12.70
N VAL A 156 -17.13 6.12 -11.61
CA VAL A 156 -18.00 5.09 -11.04
C VAL A 156 -18.36 5.43 -9.60
N PHE A 157 -19.65 5.45 -9.29
CA PHE A 157 -20.18 5.77 -7.96
C PHE A 157 -21.06 4.62 -7.49
N GLY A 158 -20.69 3.93 -6.40
CA GLY A 158 -21.57 2.98 -5.70
C GLY A 158 -22.78 3.71 -5.14
N ASN A 159 -22.52 4.75 -4.33
CA ASN A 159 -23.45 5.64 -3.63
C ASN A 159 -23.76 5.23 -2.20
N GLY A 160 -24.86 4.55 -1.95
CA GLY A 160 -25.31 4.24 -0.60
C GLY A 160 -25.66 2.78 -0.50
N GLY A 161 -25.27 2.13 0.59
CA GLY A 161 -25.35 0.67 0.71
C GLY A 161 -23.97 0.05 0.61
N ASP A 162 -23.90 -1.25 0.88
CA ASP A 162 -22.64 -2.02 0.85
C ASP A 162 -22.36 -2.48 -0.60
N ASP A 163 -21.69 -1.65 -1.39
CA ASP A 163 -21.51 -1.84 -2.82
C ASP A 163 -20.36 -2.80 -3.16
N THR A 164 -20.47 -3.47 -4.30
CA THR A 164 -19.36 -4.24 -4.88
C THR A 164 -19.02 -3.67 -6.25
N VAL A 165 -17.85 -3.06 -6.38
CA VAL A 165 -17.39 -2.42 -7.62
C VAL A 165 -16.11 -3.10 -8.11
N SER A 166 -16.11 -3.58 -9.36
CA SER A 166 -14.96 -4.25 -9.98
C SER A 166 -14.62 -3.68 -11.36
N GLY A 167 -13.44 -3.10 -11.50
CA GLY A 167 -12.87 -2.62 -12.76
C GLY A 167 -11.77 -3.54 -13.31
N ASP A 168 -11.80 -3.83 -14.61
CA ASP A 168 -10.70 -4.45 -15.36
C ASP A 168 -10.35 -3.56 -16.56
N LEU A 169 -9.35 -2.70 -16.37
CA LEU A 169 -9.00 -1.66 -17.35
C LEU A 169 -8.05 -2.22 -18.41
N ASP A 170 -8.36 -1.92 -19.67
CA ASP A 170 -7.45 -2.15 -20.78
C ASP A 170 -6.33 -1.09 -20.80
N ALA A 171 -5.33 -1.29 -21.66
CA ALA A 171 -4.20 -0.37 -21.78
C ALA A 171 -4.65 1.05 -22.13
N GLY A 172 -4.26 2.02 -21.30
CA GLY A 172 -4.62 3.43 -21.42
C GLY A 172 -5.96 3.82 -20.78
N GLY A 173 -6.65 2.90 -20.13
CA GLY A 173 -7.88 3.20 -19.39
C GLY A 173 -7.61 3.88 -18.04
N ASP A 174 -8.43 4.87 -17.71
CA ASP A 174 -8.39 5.64 -16.46
C ASP A 174 -9.68 5.41 -15.65
N ALA A 175 -9.61 5.47 -14.33
CA ALA A 175 -10.80 5.32 -13.49
C ALA A 175 -10.77 6.19 -12.23
N ASN A 176 -11.92 6.80 -11.92
CA ASN A 176 -12.27 7.32 -10.61
C ASN A 176 -13.40 6.44 -10.06
N VAL A 177 -13.14 5.76 -8.94
CA VAL A 177 -14.11 4.89 -8.28
C VAL A 177 -14.42 5.45 -6.90
N TYR A 178 -15.70 5.61 -6.60
CA TYR A 178 -16.23 6.06 -5.33
C TYR A 178 -17.15 4.97 -4.78
N GLY A 179 -16.84 4.39 -3.63
CA GLY A 179 -17.72 3.43 -2.94
C GLY A 179 -18.96 4.17 -2.45
N GLY A 180 -18.78 5.08 -1.50
CA GLY A 180 -19.82 5.97 -1.04
C GLY A 180 -20.04 5.81 0.46
N GLY A 181 -21.25 5.40 0.87
CA GLY A 181 -21.54 5.11 2.26
C GLY A 181 -22.07 3.70 2.44
N GLY A 182 -21.46 2.94 3.34
CA GLY A 182 -21.68 1.50 3.49
C GLY A 182 -20.34 0.77 3.52
N ASP A 183 -20.33 -0.50 3.88
CA ASP A 183 -19.09 -1.30 3.92
C ASP A 183 -18.82 -1.84 2.49
N ASP A 184 -18.05 -1.10 1.69
CA ASP A 184 -17.87 -1.34 0.26
C ASP A 184 -16.74 -2.32 -0.08
N VAL A 185 -16.85 -2.98 -1.23
CA VAL A 185 -15.80 -3.82 -1.82
C VAL A 185 -15.41 -3.28 -3.19
N LEU A 186 -14.24 -2.65 -3.25
CA LEU A 186 -13.72 -1.97 -4.44
C LEU A 186 -12.48 -2.69 -4.98
N SER A 187 -12.54 -3.16 -6.22
CA SER A 187 -11.42 -3.85 -6.87
C SER A 187 -11.15 -3.25 -8.24
N VAL A 188 -9.95 -2.73 -8.48
CA VAL A 188 -9.56 -2.23 -9.80
C VAL A 188 -8.26 -2.91 -10.25
N ALA A 189 -8.32 -3.60 -11.38
CA ALA A 189 -7.14 -4.11 -12.07
C ALA A 189 -6.78 -3.15 -13.22
N ASN A 190 -5.48 -2.86 -13.35
CA ASN A 190 -4.93 -2.11 -14.48
C ASN A 190 -3.55 -2.68 -14.80
N GLY A 191 -3.15 -2.75 -16.07
CA GLY A 191 -1.85 -3.31 -16.46
C GLY A 191 -0.88 -2.35 -17.15
N ASP A 192 -1.26 -1.08 -17.36
CA ASP A 192 -0.49 -0.16 -18.21
C ASP A 192 0.06 1.06 -17.45
N SER A 193 1.19 1.54 -17.95
CA SER A 193 2.02 2.59 -17.35
C SER A 193 1.51 4.02 -17.53
N THR A 194 0.51 4.22 -18.39
CA THR A 194 -0.06 5.55 -18.63
C THR A 194 -1.40 5.77 -17.93
N SER A 195 -1.94 4.73 -17.32
CA SER A 195 -3.23 4.78 -16.65
C SER A 195 -3.16 5.56 -15.35
N VAL A 196 -4.27 6.23 -15.02
CA VAL A 196 -4.47 6.90 -13.73
C VAL A 196 -5.70 6.31 -13.06
N VAL A 197 -5.53 5.78 -11.85
CA VAL A 197 -6.61 5.19 -11.06
C VAL A 197 -6.72 5.93 -9.73
N THR A 198 -7.90 6.45 -9.42
CA THR A 198 -8.25 6.97 -8.09
C THR A 198 -9.38 6.13 -7.51
N VAL A 199 -9.20 5.62 -6.31
CA VAL A 199 -10.25 4.93 -5.54
C VAL A 199 -10.48 5.69 -4.24
N THR A 200 -11.73 6.00 -3.95
CA THR A 200 -12.19 6.62 -2.69
C THR A 200 -13.22 5.68 -2.10
N ALA A 201 -12.94 5.07 -0.95
CA ALA A 201 -13.78 4.00 -0.43
C ALA A 201 -15.06 4.57 0.20
N GLY A 202 -14.96 5.33 1.30
CA GLY A 202 -16.17 5.83 1.93
C GLY A 202 -15.95 6.44 3.29
N SER A 203 -16.92 6.29 4.19
CA SER A 203 -16.79 6.71 5.59
C SER A 203 -16.94 5.54 6.58
N GLU A 204 -17.08 4.34 6.06
CA GLU A 204 -17.36 3.12 6.79
C GLU A 204 -16.15 2.16 6.70
N ALA A 205 -16.33 0.85 6.88
CA ALA A 205 -15.22 -0.10 6.86
C ALA A 205 -15.16 -0.81 5.50
N ASP A 206 -14.24 -0.36 4.66
CA ASP A 206 -14.18 -0.73 3.26
C ASP A 206 -13.08 -1.76 2.96
N THR A 207 -13.24 -2.49 1.87
CA THR A 207 -12.22 -3.40 1.32
C THR A 207 -11.81 -2.92 -0.05
N VAL A 208 -10.57 -2.42 -0.17
CA VAL A 208 -10.02 -1.89 -1.42
C VAL A 208 -8.90 -2.79 -1.94
N SER A 209 -8.91 -3.10 -3.23
CA SER A 209 -7.85 -3.88 -3.90
C SER A 209 -7.50 -3.31 -5.27
N VAL A 210 -6.34 -2.64 -5.38
CA VAL A 210 -5.82 -2.13 -6.66
C VAL A 210 -4.52 -2.84 -7.03
N THR A 211 -4.59 -3.83 -7.93
CA THR A 211 -3.44 -4.70 -8.22
C THR A 211 -3.11 -4.80 -9.70
N GLY A 212 -1.83 -5.09 -10.00
CA GLY A 212 -1.30 -5.19 -11.36
C GLY A 212 -0.91 -3.84 -11.97
N ALA A 213 -1.21 -2.74 -11.28
CA ALA A 213 -1.09 -1.38 -11.82
C ALA A 213 0.36 -1.04 -12.17
N ALA A 214 0.57 -0.45 -13.35
CA ALA A 214 1.86 0.04 -13.80
C ALA A 214 1.92 1.57 -13.93
N GLY A 215 0.77 2.26 -13.80
CA GLY A 215 0.62 3.72 -13.86
C GLY A 215 0.50 4.36 -12.47
N ASP A 216 -0.13 5.53 -12.41
CA ASP A 216 -0.32 6.27 -11.15
C ASP A 216 -1.62 5.82 -10.47
N VAL A 217 -1.52 5.51 -9.18
CA VAL A 217 -2.64 5.04 -8.37
C VAL A 217 -2.75 5.87 -7.10
N THR A 218 -3.96 6.36 -6.81
CA THR A 218 -4.30 6.99 -5.53
C THR A 218 -5.44 6.23 -4.88
N ILE A 219 -5.28 5.86 -3.61
CA ILE A 219 -6.28 5.16 -2.82
C ILE A 219 -6.54 5.93 -1.55
N TYR A 220 -7.80 6.25 -1.28
CA TYR A 220 -8.28 6.74 0.00
C TYR A 220 -9.19 5.67 0.59
N GLY A 221 -8.88 5.21 1.81
CA GLY A 221 -9.81 4.45 2.65
C GLY A 221 -11.04 5.30 2.96
N GLY A 222 -10.82 6.46 3.58
CA GLY A 222 -11.83 7.51 3.72
C GLY A 222 -12.30 8.23 2.44
N SER A 223 -13.03 9.34 2.67
CA SER A 223 -13.63 10.18 1.63
C SER A 223 -12.66 11.17 0.96
N GLY A 224 -11.35 11.04 1.22
CA GLY A 224 -10.30 11.88 0.64
C GLY A 224 -8.95 11.75 1.37
N GLU A 225 -8.04 12.70 1.13
CA GLU A 225 -6.67 12.70 1.68
C GLU A 225 -6.62 12.88 3.21
N ALA A 226 -7.66 13.45 3.80
CA ALA A 226 -7.73 13.69 5.23
C ALA A 226 -9.15 13.44 5.72
N ASP A 227 -9.37 12.28 6.33
CA ASP A 227 -10.67 11.88 6.86
C ASP A 227 -10.55 11.10 8.17
N ALA A 228 -10.11 11.74 9.24
CA ALA A 228 -9.87 11.07 10.54
C ALA A 228 -11.14 10.54 11.27
N ALA A 229 -12.27 10.38 10.57
CA ALA A 229 -13.54 9.95 11.14
C ALA A 229 -14.18 8.76 10.39
N ASP A 230 -13.52 8.21 9.39
CA ASP A 230 -13.93 6.99 8.69
C ASP A 230 -13.75 5.72 9.55
N GLY A 231 -14.05 4.57 8.95
CA GLY A 231 -13.96 3.25 9.57
C GLY A 231 -12.59 2.61 9.40
N ALA A 232 -12.48 1.35 9.80
CA ALA A 232 -11.25 0.57 9.67
C ALA A 232 -11.25 -0.15 8.32
N ASP A 233 -10.30 0.20 7.46
CA ASP A 233 -10.24 -0.25 6.08
C ASP A 233 -9.24 -1.40 5.87
N SER A 234 -9.53 -2.23 4.87
CA SER A 234 -8.61 -3.26 4.37
C SER A 234 -8.15 -2.88 2.97
N ILE A 235 -6.95 -2.31 2.86
CA ILE A 235 -6.40 -1.82 1.61
C ILE A 235 -5.29 -2.74 1.10
N ARG A 236 -5.44 -3.21 -0.14
CA ARG A 236 -4.42 -3.97 -0.86
C ARG A 236 -4.01 -3.26 -2.14
N PHE A 237 -2.71 -3.08 -2.35
CA PHE A 237 -2.17 -2.54 -3.59
C PHE A 237 -0.97 -3.32 -4.11
N GLY A 238 -0.64 -3.15 -5.40
CA GLY A 238 0.58 -3.74 -5.95
C GLY A 238 0.71 -3.66 -7.46
N GLY A 239 1.96 -3.75 -7.93
CA GLY A 239 2.33 -3.61 -9.33
C GLY A 239 3.62 -2.81 -9.51
N ALA A 240 3.87 -2.34 -10.72
CA ALA A 240 5.08 -1.59 -11.09
C ALA A 240 4.87 -0.07 -11.17
N GLY A 241 3.69 0.40 -10.77
CA GLY A 241 3.29 1.82 -10.80
C GLY A 241 3.75 2.62 -9.59
N THR A 242 3.21 3.83 -9.49
CA THR A 242 3.37 4.73 -8.34
C THR A 242 2.08 4.69 -7.52
N PHE A 243 2.18 4.48 -6.21
CA PHE A 243 1.03 4.36 -5.32
C PHE A 243 1.06 5.45 -4.25
N ASP A 244 -0.01 6.23 -4.14
CA ASP A 244 -0.30 7.07 -2.97
C ASP A 244 -1.51 6.47 -2.23
N VAL A 245 -1.29 5.99 -1.01
CA VAL A 245 -2.28 5.22 -0.24
C VAL A 245 -2.51 5.88 1.10
N PHE A 246 -3.76 6.20 1.41
CA PHE A 246 -4.19 6.82 2.66
C PHE A 246 -5.19 5.88 3.33
N GLY A 247 -4.83 5.31 4.48
CA GLY A 247 -5.75 4.59 5.37
C GLY A 247 -6.83 5.54 5.88
N ASN A 248 -6.37 6.66 6.45
CA ASN A 248 -7.12 7.80 7.01
C ASN A 248 -7.44 7.65 8.51
N GLY A 249 -8.67 7.40 8.92
CA GLY A 249 -9.00 7.09 10.31
C GLY A 249 -9.26 5.60 10.49
N GLY A 250 -9.47 5.18 11.73
CA GLY A 250 -9.72 3.77 12.01
C GLY A 250 -8.44 2.95 12.15
N ASP A 251 -8.59 1.69 12.56
CA ASP A 251 -7.45 0.76 12.72
C ASP A 251 -7.28 0.00 11.39
N ASP A 252 -6.47 0.54 10.47
CA ASP A 252 -6.41 0.07 9.08
C ASP A 252 -5.49 -1.15 8.91
N THR A 253 -5.80 -1.98 7.92
CA THR A 253 -4.88 -2.99 7.40
C THR A 253 -4.46 -2.63 5.99
N VAL A 254 -3.19 -2.26 5.80
CA VAL A 254 -2.64 -1.84 4.51
C VAL A 254 -1.58 -2.82 4.03
N SER A 255 -1.75 -3.42 2.85
CA SER A 255 -0.82 -4.39 2.26
C SER A 255 -0.41 -4.06 0.83
N GLY A 256 0.87 -3.71 0.65
CA GLY A 256 1.52 -3.42 -0.63
C GLY A 256 2.43 -4.54 -1.13
N ALA A 257 2.30 -4.93 -2.39
CA ALA A 257 3.21 -5.84 -3.07
C ALA A 257 3.71 -5.26 -4.41
N LEU A 258 4.81 -4.52 -4.35
CA LEU A 258 5.43 -3.86 -5.49
C LEU A 258 6.21 -4.86 -6.36
N THR A 259 6.35 -4.55 -7.65
CA THR A 259 7.09 -5.36 -8.61
C THR A 259 7.92 -4.47 -9.53
N GLY A 260 9.19 -4.81 -9.79
CA GLY A 260 10.06 -3.92 -10.58
C GLY A 260 10.25 -2.58 -9.87
N GLY A 261 10.59 -1.51 -10.58
CA GLY A 261 10.79 -0.18 -9.99
C GLY A 261 9.51 0.57 -9.61
N GLY A 262 8.52 -0.10 -9.01
CA GLY A 262 7.33 0.55 -8.46
C GLY A 262 7.66 1.33 -7.19
N ASP A 263 6.94 2.42 -6.96
CA ASP A 263 7.13 3.36 -5.84
C ASP A 263 5.84 3.44 -5.00
N ALA A 264 5.97 3.72 -3.69
CA ALA A 264 4.81 3.86 -2.82
C ALA A 264 5.00 4.94 -1.75
N ASN A 265 3.97 5.75 -1.52
CA ASN A 265 3.77 6.54 -0.31
C ASN A 265 2.54 5.99 0.40
N VAL A 266 2.72 5.50 1.61
CA VAL A 266 1.66 4.92 2.44
C VAL A 266 1.51 5.77 3.70
N TYR A 267 0.29 6.18 3.98
CA TYR A 267 -0.12 6.90 5.17
C TYR A 267 -1.15 6.04 5.89
N GLY A 268 -0.86 5.56 7.10
CA GLY A 268 -1.83 4.83 7.93
C GLY A 268 -2.94 5.78 8.36
N GLY A 269 -2.57 6.81 9.12
CA GLY A 269 -3.41 7.92 9.47
C GLY A 269 -3.66 7.97 10.98
N GLY A 270 -4.90 7.78 11.42
CA GLY A 270 -5.29 7.85 12.81
C GLY A 270 -5.99 6.58 13.28
N GLY A 271 -5.35 5.85 14.17
CA GLY A 271 -5.78 4.55 14.66
C GLY A 271 -4.58 3.61 14.68
N SER A 272 -4.74 2.42 15.27
CA SER A 272 -3.64 1.46 15.36
C SER A 272 -3.57 0.63 14.08
N ASP A 273 -2.67 1.00 13.18
CA ASP A 273 -2.60 0.47 11.83
C ASP A 273 -1.65 -0.74 11.70
N ASP A 274 -2.03 -1.71 10.89
CA ASP A 274 -1.22 -2.83 10.45
C ASP A 274 -0.76 -2.59 8.99
N ILE A 275 0.47 -2.09 8.80
CA ILE A 275 1.02 -1.72 7.50
C ILE A 275 2.10 -2.71 7.08
N THR A 276 1.90 -3.39 5.94
CA THR A 276 2.91 -4.24 5.31
C THR A 276 3.20 -3.76 3.90
N VAL A 277 4.42 -3.35 3.59
CA VAL A 277 4.82 -2.95 2.23
C VAL A 277 6.07 -3.70 1.82
N GLY A 278 5.96 -4.48 0.75
CA GLY A 278 7.08 -5.29 0.28
C GLY A 278 7.22 -5.33 -1.23
N GLY A 279 8.37 -5.83 -1.67
CA GLY A 279 8.72 -6.01 -3.08
C GLY A 279 9.28 -4.74 -3.73
N GLY A 280 9.49 -4.82 -5.05
CA GLY A 280 10.14 -3.76 -5.82
C GLY A 280 11.38 -4.24 -6.55
N ASP A 281 12.29 -3.32 -6.86
CA ASP A 281 13.67 -3.62 -7.22
C ASP A 281 14.61 -2.51 -6.69
N SER A 282 15.90 -2.58 -7.04
CA SER A 282 16.93 -1.60 -6.66
C SER A 282 16.62 -0.12 -6.93
N THR A 283 15.58 0.18 -7.71
CA THR A 283 15.15 1.55 -8.08
C THR A 283 13.90 2.03 -7.36
N SER A 284 13.21 1.14 -6.63
CA SER A 284 12.00 1.47 -5.88
C SER A 284 12.28 2.47 -4.75
N VAL A 285 11.31 3.36 -4.54
CA VAL A 285 11.27 4.30 -3.42
C VAL A 285 9.96 4.09 -2.66
N VAL A 286 10.08 3.72 -1.39
CA VAL A 286 8.94 3.49 -0.50
C VAL A 286 9.02 4.42 0.70
N THR A 287 7.92 5.12 0.98
CA THR A 287 7.74 5.90 2.20
C THR A 287 6.51 5.39 2.93
N VAL A 288 6.65 5.07 4.22
CA VAL A 288 5.56 4.72 5.12
C VAL A 288 5.51 5.74 6.25
N THR A 289 4.33 6.28 6.53
CA THR A 289 4.04 7.17 7.67
C THR A 289 2.85 6.57 8.39
N ALA A 290 3.03 6.00 9.58
CA ALA A 290 1.96 5.22 10.19
C ALA A 290 0.92 6.12 10.87
N GLY A 291 1.26 6.95 11.85
CA GLY A 291 0.21 7.79 12.43
C GLY A 291 0.59 8.54 13.69
N SER A 292 -0.34 8.62 14.64
CA SER A 292 -0.08 9.14 15.99
C SER A 292 -0.38 8.13 17.09
N GLU A 293 -0.89 6.97 16.70
CA GLU A 293 -1.31 5.89 17.56
C GLU A 293 -0.18 4.85 17.64
N ALA A 294 -0.50 3.61 17.98
CA ALA A 294 0.50 2.55 18.12
C ALA A 294 0.34 1.59 16.94
N ASP A 295 1.31 1.58 16.05
CA ASP A 295 1.23 0.96 14.74
C ASP A 295 2.16 -0.25 14.63
N THR A 296 1.80 -1.17 13.73
CA THR A 296 2.65 -2.30 13.34
C THR A 296 3.04 -2.14 11.88
N ILE A 297 4.33 -1.96 11.65
CA ILE A 297 4.90 -1.69 10.33
C ILE A 297 5.85 -2.81 9.97
N ASP A 298 5.66 -3.41 8.79
CA ASP A 298 6.50 -4.45 8.24
C ASP A 298 6.93 -4.07 6.81
N VAL A 299 8.21 -3.79 6.61
CA VAL A 299 8.76 -3.41 5.31
C VAL A 299 9.77 -4.45 4.81
N THR A 300 9.44 -5.05 3.67
CA THR A 300 10.27 -6.04 2.99
C THR A 300 11.00 -5.43 1.80
N GLY A 301 12.32 -5.31 1.86
CA GLY A 301 13.09 -4.72 0.76
C GLY A 301 13.61 -5.73 -0.27
N ASP A 302 13.59 -5.36 -1.57
CA ASP A 302 14.26 -6.10 -2.66
C ASP A 302 15.29 -5.19 -3.38
N GLY A 303 16.07 -4.45 -2.58
CA GLY A 303 16.86 -3.29 -3.00
C GLY A 303 16.03 -1.99 -2.95
N GLY A 304 16.62 -0.85 -3.35
CA GLY A 304 15.91 0.43 -3.38
C GLY A 304 16.08 1.26 -2.12
N SER A 305 15.16 2.20 -1.88
CA SER A 305 15.21 3.12 -0.73
C SER A 305 13.88 3.13 0.02
N TYR A 306 13.94 2.91 1.32
CA TYR A 306 12.80 2.81 2.22
C TYR A 306 12.92 3.85 3.32
N THR A 307 11.87 4.64 3.51
CA THR A 307 11.75 5.56 4.63
C THR A 307 10.51 5.18 5.44
N VAL A 308 10.68 4.98 6.74
CA VAL A 308 9.60 4.59 7.65
C VAL A 308 9.53 5.58 8.79
N TYR A 309 8.35 6.12 9.04
CA TYR A 309 8.01 6.90 10.22
C TYR A 309 6.94 6.13 10.98
N GLY A 310 7.22 5.81 12.25
CA GLY A 310 6.23 5.35 13.21
C GLY A 310 5.15 6.42 13.41
N GLY A 311 5.57 7.58 13.93
CA GLY A 311 4.73 8.79 13.91
C GLY A 311 4.46 9.48 12.56
N SER A 312 3.98 10.73 12.64
CA SER A 312 3.50 11.53 11.50
C SER A 312 4.60 12.23 10.66
N GLY A 313 5.87 11.83 10.78
CA GLY A 313 6.99 12.37 10.03
C GLY A 313 8.33 12.26 10.77
N GLU A 314 9.38 12.97 10.31
CA GLU A 314 10.75 12.86 10.87
C GLU A 314 10.88 13.29 12.35
N ALA A 315 9.97 14.14 12.81
CA ALA A 315 9.96 14.64 14.16
C ALA A 315 8.53 14.65 14.69
N ASP A 316 8.19 13.55 15.32
CA ASP A 316 7.02 13.40 16.17
C ASP A 316 7.51 12.86 17.51
N SER A 317 7.09 13.48 18.61
CA SER A 317 7.55 13.05 19.95
C SER A 317 6.35 12.76 20.85
N ALA A 318 5.19 12.60 20.23
CA ALA A 318 3.88 12.60 20.88
C ALA A 318 3.00 11.43 20.41
N ASP A 319 3.43 10.73 19.37
CA ASP A 319 2.98 9.40 18.98
C ASP A 319 3.23 8.37 20.08
N LEU A 320 2.66 7.18 19.88
CA LEU A 320 2.71 6.08 20.82
C LEU A 320 3.68 5.01 20.31
N ALA A 321 3.93 4.01 21.16
CA ALA A 321 4.90 2.97 20.88
C ALA A 321 4.55 2.15 19.63
N ASP A 322 5.48 2.10 18.69
CA ASP A 322 5.34 1.37 17.43
C ASP A 322 6.15 0.07 17.41
N VAL A 323 5.73 -0.85 16.53
CA VAL A 323 6.48 -2.05 16.18
C VAL A 323 6.88 -1.97 14.72
N ILE A 324 8.17 -1.75 14.46
CA ILE A 324 8.71 -1.58 13.12
C ILE A 324 9.64 -2.74 12.81
N THR A 325 9.31 -3.51 11.78
CA THR A 325 10.16 -4.56 11.23
C THR A 325 10.64 -4.15 9.85
N ALA A 326 11.95 -4.25 9.63
CA ALA A 326 12.54 -4.13 8.31
C ALA A 326 13.40 -5.37 8.03
N HIS A 327 13.18 -6.00 6.89
CA HIS A 327 13.89 -7.23 6.51
C HIS A 327 14.22 -7.27 5.01
N ASP A 328 15.04 -8.25 4.64
CA ASP A 328 15.66 -8.40 3.31
C ASP A 328 16.62 -7.23 2.94
N SER A 329 16.64 -6.75 1.70
CA SER A 329 17.72 -5.88 1.19
C SER A 329 17.23 -4.48 0.76
N GLY A 330 18.11 -3.47 0.78
CA GLY A 330 17.75 -2.08 0.45
C GLY A 330 18.40 -1.06 1.38
N ASP A 331 18.25 0.23 1.10
CA ASP A 331 18.65 1.30 2.01
C ASP A 331 17.46 1.73 2.86
N PHE A 332 17.57 1.61 4.18
CA PHE A 332 16.47 1.90 5.12
C PHE A 332 16.78 3.12 5.97
N THR A 333 15.81 4.02 6.11
CA THR A 333 15.82 5.10 7.09
C THR A 333 14.55 4.99 7.93
N ILE A 334 14.69 4.73 9.22
CA ILE A 334 13.58 4.41 10.13
C ILE A 334 13.57 5.41 11.28
N TYR A 335 12.39 5.92 11.61
CA TYR A 335 12.12 6.79 12.75
C TYR A 335 11.01 6.15 13.58
N GLY A 336 11.34 5.67 14.79
CA GLY A 336 10.37 5.22 15.79
C GLY A 336 9.52 6.39 16.30
N ASN A 337 10.14 7.57 16.39
CA ASN A 337 9.58 8.85 16.80
C ASN A 337 9.31 8.96 18.32
N GLY A 338 8.13 8.65 18.82
CA GLY A 338 7.77 8.86 20.21
C GLY A 338 7.01 7.68 20.77
N GLY A 339 7.26 7.35 22.04
CA GLY A 339 6.81 6.08 22.60
C GLY A 339 8.00 5.16 22.85
N ASP A 340 7.71 3.97 23.38
CA ASP A 340 8.74 2.96 23.66
C ASP A 340 8.79 2.00 22.46
N ASP A 341 9.53 2.35 21.41
CA ASP A 341 9.43 1.70 20.11
C ASP A 341 10.20 0.38 20.05
N THR A 342 9.70 -0.56 19.25
CA THR A 342 10.43 -1.79 18.92
C THR A 342 10.81 -1.78 17.44
N ILE A 343 12.11 -1.70 17.17
CA ILE A 343 12.67 -1.68 15.81
C ILE A 343 13.46 -2.99 15.59
N ASP A 344 12.89 -3.91 14.81
CA ASP A 344 13.51 -5.19 14.45
C ASP A 344 14.13 -5.15 13.04
N LEU A 345 15.45 -5.30 13.03
CA LEU A 345 16.33 -5.32 11.85
C LEU A 345 17.04 -6.68 11.74
N SER A 346 16.51 -7.71 12.41
CA SER A 346 17.18 -9.00 12.57
C SER A 346 17.25 -9.86 11.31
N ASP A 347 16.37 -9.60 10.34
CA ASP A 347 16.21 -10.38 9.10
C ASP A 347 16.58 -9.57 7.84
N ILE A 348 17.39 -8.52 7.98
CA ILE A 348 17.99 -7.83 6.83
C ILE A 348 18.95 -8.80 6.11
N ASP A 349 18.58 -9.24 4.90
CA ASP A 349 19.38 -10.13 4.03
C ASP A 349 20.44 -9.31 3.30
N VAL A 350 21.70 -9.63 3.57
CA VAL A 350 22.88 -8.88 3.15
C VAL A 350 23.61 -9.53 1.97
N THR A 351 22.92 -10.31 1.14
CA THR A 351 23.51 -10.80 -0.12
C THR A 351 23.98 -9.70 -1.07
N ASP A 352 23.51 -8.44 -0.89
CA ASP A 352 24.01 -7.27 -1.61
C ASP A 352 24.92 -6.40 -0.71
N SER A 353 26.22 -6.39 -0.99
CA SER A 353 27.19 -5.56 -0.30
C SER A 353 26.92 -4.09 -0.63
N GLY A 354 26.19 -3.37 0.22
CA GLY A 354 25.85 -1.97 -0.03
C GLY A 354 24.70 -1.42 0.81
N THR A 355 23.86 -2.27 1.39
CA THR A 355 22.75 -1.84 2.25
C THR A 355 23.22 -0.97 3.41
N VAL A 356 22.61 0.21 3.51
CA VAL A 356 22.74 1.13 4.63
C VAL A 356 21.41 1.20 5.38
N VAL A 357 21.45 0.89 6.67
CA VAL A 357 20.31 1.02 7.57
C VAL A 357 20.62 2.13 8.57
N THR A 358 19.75 3.13 8.63
CA THR A 358 19.76 4.17 9.66
C THR A 358 18.46 4.09 10.43
N ALA A 359 18.52 3.95 11.75
CA ALA A 359 17.34 3.87 12.60
C ALA A 359 17.48 4.82 13.80
N TYR A 360 16.41 5.56 14.05
CA TYR A 360 16.24 6.48 15.17
C TYR A 360 15.07 5.97 16.02
N GLY A 361 15.27 5.76 17.31
CA GLY A 361 14.21 5.39 18.25
C GLY A 361 13.37 6.63 18.50
N GLY A 362 13.90 7.57 19.29
CA GLY A 362 13.40 8.93 19.37
C GLY A 362 13.20 9.34 20.81
N ALA A 363 11.96 9.40 21.29
CA ALA A 363 11.65 9.73 22.67
C ALA A 363 10.89 8.59 23.35
N GLY A 364 11.53 7.95 24.33
CA GLY A 364 10.99 6.81 25.08
C GLY A 364 12.07 5.75 25.27
N ASP A 365 11.72 4.62 25.87
CA ASP A 365 12.66 3.54 26.12
C ASP A 365 12.67 2.57 24.92
N ASP A 366 13.49 2.87 23.91
CA ASP A 366 13.43 2.19 22.61
C ASP A 366 14.22 0.89 22.57
N ALA A 367 13.79 -0.06 21.74
CA ALA A 367 14.42 -1.37 21.57
C ALA A 367 14.82 -1.63 20.12
N PHE A 368 16.11 -1.87 19.88
CA PHE A 368 16.65 -2.26 18.58
C PHE A 368 17.06 -3.73 18.59
N SER A 369 16.74 -4.47 17.53
CA SER A 369 17.23 -5.82 17.27
C SER A 369 17.99 -5.86 15.96
N VAL A 370 19.26 -6.27 15.98
CA VAL A 370 20.12 -6.38 14.79
C VAL A 370 20.56 -7.82 14.60
N GLY A 371 20.45 -8.26 13.34
CA GLY A 371 20.66 -9.63 12.91
C GLY A 371 22.12 -10.07 12.90
N ALA A 372 22.26 -11.37 12.66
CA ALA A 372 23.52 -12.10 12.65
C ALA A 372 24.43 -11.77 11.45
N ASP A 373 23.83 -11.38 10.32
CA ASP A 373 24.52 -11.22 9.04
C ASP A 373 24.75 -9.73 8.76
N THR A 374 25.90 -9.20 9.14
CA THR A 374 26.16 -7.74 9.13
C THR A 374 27.06 -7.29 7.99
N ALA A 375 26.89 -7.76 6.75
CA ALA A 375 27.56 -7.07 5.63
C ALA A 375 26.93 -5.67 5.35
N ALA A 376 25.72 -5.44 5.86
CA ALA A 376 25.08 -4.12 5.93
C ALA A 376 25.77 -3.18 6.94
N THR A 377 25.68 -1.88 6.69
CA THR A 377 26.10 -0.85 7.65
C THR A 377 24.89 -0.37 8.44
N PHE A 378 24.93 -0.52 9.76
CA PHE A 378 23.86 -0.06 10.65
C PHE A 378 24.31 1.20 11.40
N VAL A 379 23.46 2.22 11.42
CA VAL A 379 23.62 3.45 12.18
C VAL A 379 22.39 3.64 13.05
N LEU A 380 22.54 3.44 14.35
CA LEU A 380 21.47 3.47 15.34
C LEU A 380 21.61 4.69 16.25
N SER A 381 20.47 5.25 16.65
CA SER A 381 20.36 6.31 17.64
C SER A 381 19.10 6.06 18.45
N GLY A 382 19.22 5.78 19.75
CA GLY A 382 18.05 5.59 20.60
C GLY A 382 17.36 6.91 20.96
N GLY A 383 18.13 7.99 21.05
CA GLY A 383 17.58 9.31 21.33
C GLY A 383 17.47 9.57 22.83
N GLY A 384 16.26 9.78 23.32
CA GLY A 384 16.02 10.13 24.71
C GLY A 384 15.22 9.07 25.45
N GLY A 385 15.86 8.37 26.39
CA GLY A 385 15.24 7.37 27.24
C GLY A 385 16.28 6.36 27.70
N ASP A 386 15.83 5.22 28.21
CA ASP A 386 16.69 4.09 28.61
C ASP A 386 16.69 3.00 27.51
N ASP A 387 17.46 3.21 26.44
CA ASP A 387 17.38 2.40 25.22
C ASP A 387 18.04 1.01 25.34
N THR A 388 17.52 0.03 24.61
CA THR A 388 18.09 -1.32 24.53
C THR A 388 18.51 -1.67 23.11
N TYR A 389 19.77 -2.06 22.95
CA TYR A 389 20.34 -2.53 21.68
C TYR A 389 20.65 -4.02 21.79
N LEU A 390 19.89 -4.87 21.10
CA LEU A 390 20.17 -6.29 20.94
C LEU A 390 20.92 -6.51 19.63
N VAL A 391 22.17 -6.93 19.70
CA VAL A 391 22.97 -7.30 18.53
C VAL A 391 23.23 -8.80 18.58
N THR A 392 22.79 -9.53 17.56
CA THR A 392 23.04 -10.97 17.45
C THR A 392 24.28 -11.22 16.60
N GLN A 393 25.18 -12.10 17.05
CA GLN A 393 26.32 -12.55 16.25
C GLN A 393 25.88 -13.64 15.27
N GLY A 394 26.27 -13.51 14.00
CA GLY A 394 26.07 -14.56 12.99
C GLY A 394 27.35 -15.23 12.53
N ALA A 395 27.17 -16.43 11.99
CA ALA A 395 28.22 -17.17 11.30
C ALA A 395 28.50 -16.52 9.93
N GLY A 396 29.31 -15.48 9.90
CA GLY A 396 29.66 -14.76 8.66
C GLY A 396 29.69 -13.24 8.75
N ALA A 397 29.67 -12.66 9.96
CA ALA A 397 29.86 -11.23 10.16
C ALA A 397 31.15 -10.77 9.46
N ASP A 398 31.03 -10.17 8.27
CA ASP A 398 32.19 -9.81 7.46
C ASP A 398 32.83 -8.53 8.00
N SER A 399 33.65 -8.66 9.04
CA SER A 399 34.46 -7.54 9.52
C SER A 399 35.74 -7.32 8.70
N ALA A 400 35.95 -8.02 7.57
CA ALA A 400 37.11 -7.80 6.71
C ALA A 400 37.15 -6.38 6.13
N GLY A 401 36.03 -5.67 6.13
CA GLY A 401 35.87 -4.25 5.77
C GLY A 401 35.71 -3.28 6.95
N ALA A 402 35.82 -3.72 8.21
CA ALA A 402 35.56 -2.86 9.38
C ALA A 402 36.54 -1.67 9.50
N SER A 403 37.78 -1.80 9.02
CA SER A 403 38.71 -0.66 8.95
C SER A 403 38.34 0.38 7.89
N THR A 404 37.48 0.01 6.94
CA THR A 404 36.89 0.90 5.93
C THR A 404 35.45 1.33 6.27
N GLY A 405 34.86 0.81 7.35
CA GLY A 405 33.52 1.16 7.83
C GLY A 405 32.41 0.21 7.40
N GLU A 406 32.72 -0.82 6.61
CA GLU A 406 31.76 -1.83 6.17
C GLU A 406 31.50 -2.84 7.30
N GLY A 407 30.24 -3.26 7.44
CA GLY A 407 29.81 -4.28 8.39
C GLY A 407 29.96 -3.93 9.87
N ILE A 408 29.91 -2.64 10.21
CA ILE A 408 29.93 -2.15 11.60
C ILE A 408 28.52 -1.73 12.01
N VAL A 409 28.09 -2.21 13.18
CA VAL A 409 26.94 -1.63 13.89
C VAL A 409 27.42 -0.41 14.65
N THR A 410 26.97 0.78 14.28
CA THR A 410 27.33 2.04 14.93
C THR A 410 26.16 2.56 15.75
N ILE A 411 26.34 2.64 17.07
CA ILE A 411 25.42 3.35 17.96
C ILE A 411 25.99 4.76 18.20
N THR A 412 25.20 5.78 17.92
CA THR A 412 25.69 7.16 17.76
C THR A 412 25.62 8.00 19.03
N ASP A 413 24.74 7.64 19.96
CA ASP A 413 24.36 8.44 21.13
C ASP A 413 24.39 7.66 22.46
N PHE A 414 24.86 6.41 22.47
CA PHE A 414 24.94 5.55 23.66
C PHE A 414 25.40 6.31 24.91
N GLU A 415 24.49 6.47 25.87
CA GLU A 415 24.71 7.23 27.09
C GLU A 415 25.11 6.31 28.25
N VAL A 416 26.25 6.62 28.85
CA VAL A 416 26.76 5.82 29.96
C VAL A 416 26.10 6.25 31.26
N GLY A 417 25.26 5.37 31.80
CA GLY A 417 24.67 5.53 33.13
C GLY A 417 23.39 6.34 33.16
N SER A 418 22.84 6.67 31.98
CA SER A 418 21.45 7.06 31.73
C SER A 418 20.51 5.87 31.95
N GLY A 419 20.82 4.72 31.36
CA GLY A 419 19.98 3.52 31.41
C GLY A 419 20.15 2.62 30.19
N ASP A 420 20.79 3.12 29.14
CA ASP A 420 21.09 2.40 27.90
C ASP A 420 21.77 1.05 28.17
N GLN A 421 21.36 0.05 27.39
CA GLN A 421 21.85 -1.32 27.49
C GLN A 421 22.27 -1.84 26.11
N LEU A 422 23.49 -2.37 26.04
CA LEU A 422 23.94 -3.13 24.88
C LEU A 422 23.93 -4.62 25.24
N ASN A 423 23.01 -5.36 24.66
CA ASN A 423 22.88 -6.80 24.80
C ASN A 423 23.45 -7.48 23.54
N ILE A 424 24.48 -8.28 23.70
CA ILE A 424 25.12 -9.00 22.59
C ILE A 424 24.77 -10.47 22.72
N ASN A 425 23.97 -10.99 21.78
CA ASN A 425 23.62 -12.39 21.72
C ASN A 425 24.66 -13.16 20.90
N THR A 426 25.48 -13.96 21.56
CA THR A 426 26.56 -14.71 20.93
C THR A 426 26.20 -16.18 20.69
N GLY A 427 25.05 -16.64 21.22
CA GLY A 427 24.63 -18.05 21.15
C GLY A 427 25.51 -19.04 21.94
N ASP A 428 26.50 -18.57 22.71
CA ASP A 428 27.36 -19.38 23.59
C ASP A 428 27.42 -18.78 25.02
N SER A 429 27.82 -19.57 26.00
CA SER A 429 28.07 -19.08 27.37
C SER A 429 29.43 -18.37 27.41
N THR A 430 29.41 -17.05 27.29
CA THR A 430 30.61 -16.21 27.17
C THR A 430 31.18 -15.79 28.53
N ASP A 431 32.48 -15.48 28.56
CA ASP A 431 33.16 -14.90 29.72
C ASP A 431 33.76 -13.52 29.35
N LEU A 432 33.55 -12.58 30.28
CA LEU A 432 34.14 -11.25 30.48
C LEU A 432 34.68 -10.44 29.27
N VAL A 433 34.00 -9.32 29.05
CA VAL A 433 34.46 -8.13 28.35
C VAL A 433 35.84 -7.65 28.84
N VAL A 434 36.88 -7.76 27.99
CA VAL A 434 38.23 -7.30 28.34
C VAL A 434 38.51 -5.93 27.72
N GLY A 435 38.68 -4.92 28.58
CA GLY A 435 39.17 -3.60 28.17
C GLY A 435 40.64 -3.67 27.73
N VAL A 436 40.91 -3.34 26.47
CA VAL A 436 42.24 -3.30 25.85
C VAL A 436 42.70 -1.86 25.70
N THR A 437 43.97 -1.61 26.01
CA THR A 437 44.62 -0.32 25.76
C THR A 437 45.63 -0.47 24.64
N VAL A 438 45.50 0.34 23.59
CA VAL A 438 46.45 0.40 22.49
C VAL A 438 47.33 1.64 22.53
N SER A 439 48.44 1.61 21.80
CA SER A 439 49.38 2.73 21.75
C SER A 439 48.74 3.95 21.07
N SER A 440 49.18 5.17 21.43
CA SER A 440 48.68 6.40 20.79
C SER A 440 49.05 6.53 19.30
N SER A 441 49.90 5.65 18.77
CA SER A 441 50.25 5.57 17.35
C SER A 441 49.56 4.42 16.62
N ALA A 442 48.69 3.68 17.30
CA ALA A 442 47.92 2.60 16.69
C ALA A 442 46.99 3.16 15.60
N THR A 443 46.80 2.38 14.55
CA THR A 443 45.71 2.56 13.59
C THR A 443 44.40 2.00 14.17
N LEU A 444 43.27 2.25 13.51
CA LEU A 444 42.00 1.61 13.89
C LEU A 444 42.11 0.09 13.78
N GLN A 445 42.72 -0.42 12.69
CA GLN A 445 42.95 -1.86 12.53
C GLN A 445 43.78 -2.44 13.68
N ASP A 446 44.89 -1.79 14.06
CA ASP A 446 45.69 -2.24 15.21
C ASP A 446 44.89 -2.28 16.53
N ALA A 447 43.88 -1.42 16.67
CA ALA A 447 42.98 -1.38 17.82
C ALA A 447 41.98 -2.54 17.79
N LEU A 448 41.35 -2.77 16.64
CA LEU A 448 40.40 -3.87 16.44
C LEU A 448 41.09 -5.23 16.59
N ASP A 449 42.26 -5.43 15.97
CA ASP A 449 43.05 -6.67 16.12
C ASP A 449 43.44 -6.94 17.59
N ALA A 450 43.70 -5.87 18.35
CA ALA A 450 44.04 -6.01 19.77
C ALA A 450 42.82 -6.33 20.65
N ALA A 451 41.63 -5.84 20.27
CA ALA A 451 40.37 -6.20 20.91
C ALA A 451 40.00 -7.65 20.59
N ALA A 452 40.08 -8.03 19.31
CA ALA A 452 39.90 -9.39 18.84
C ALA A 452 40.78 -10.38 19.61
N ALA A 453 42.10 -10.16 19.61
CA ALA A 453 43.05 -11.01 20.34
C ALA A 453 42.86 -11.05 21.88
N ALA A 454 42.08 -10.15 22.46
CA ALA A 454 41.74 -10.16 23.88
C ALA A 454 40.49 -10.99 24.20
N ALA A 455 39.61 -11.20 23.22
CA ALA A 455 38.54 -12.18 23.25
C ALA A 455 39.14 -13.53 22.81
N VAL A 456 39.31 -14.44 23.77
CA VAL A 456 40.23 -15.59 23.59
C VAL A 456 39.52 -16.85 23.13
N ASP A 457 38.20 -16.90 23.27
CA ASP A 457 37.33 -17.97 22.84
C ASP A 457 36.17 -17.41 21.99
N THR A 458 35.56 -18.25 21.15
CA THR A 458 34.38 -17.87 20.35
C THR A 458 33.26 -17.36 21.25
N GLY A 459 32.67 -16.23 20.87
CA GLY A 459 31.66 -15.51 21.62
C GLY A 459 32.23 -14.53 22.66
N ASP A 460 33.52 -14.60 23.00
CA ASP A 460 34.10 -13.59 23.90
C ASP A 460 34.05 -12.19 23.27
N ILE A 461 34.05 -11.16 24.13
CA ILE A 461 33.94 -9.77 23.71
C ILE A 461 35.20 -9.00 24.15
N GLY A 462 35.92 -8.43 23.18
CA GLY A 462 37.03 -7.51 23.42
C GLY A 462 36.57 -6.07 23.27
N VAL A 463 36.96 -5.16 24.17
CA VAL A 463 36.59 -3.74 24.06
C VAL A 463 37.83 -2.85 24.02
N VAL A 464 37.90 -1.93 23.06
CA VAL A 464 39.00 -0.96 22.93
C VAL A 464 38.46 0.45 22.74
N ILE A 465 39.15 1.44 23.32
CA ILE A 465 38.89 2.86 23.03
C ILE A 465 39.83 3.33 21.92
N TYR A 466 39.27 3.84 20.83
CA TYR A 466 40.02 4.43 19.72
C TYR A 466 39.32 5.68 19.18
N GLY A 467 40.08 6.72 18.85
CA GLY A 467 39.51 7.91 18.19
C GLY A 467 38.42 8.66 18.98
N GLY A 468 38.25 8.42 20.28
CA GLY A 468 37.17 9.00 21.09
C GLY A 468 35.86 8.20 21.07
N SER A 469 35.91 6.92 20.68
CA SER A 469 34.78 5.99 20.70
C SER A 469 35.22 4.65 21.29
N ALA A 470 34.26 3.88 21.81
CA ALA A 470 34.48 2.50 22.20
C ALA A 470 34.13 1.57 21.02
N TYR A 471 34.87 0.49 20.90
CA TYR A 471 34.65 -0.56 19.93
C TYR A 471 34.58 -1.88 20.69
N ALA A 472 33.45 -2.57 20.61
CA ALA A 472 33.29 -3.94 21.05
C ALA A 472 33.49 -4.86 19.84
N VAL A 473 34.36 -5.86 20.00
CA VAL A 473 34.62 -6.89 18.99
C VAL A 473 34.18 -8.21 19.58
N VAL A 474 33.28 -8.90 18.89
CA VAL A 474 32.74 -10.20 19.28
C VAL A 474 33.39 -11.27 18.42
N GLU A 475 34.10 -12.21 19.03
CA GLU A 475 34.84 -13.25 18.29
C GLU A 475 33.91 -14.29 17.69
N GLY A 476 33.90 -14.42 16.36
CA GLY A 476 33.02 -15.37 15.64
C GLY A 476 33.59 -16.77 15.49
N GLY A 477 34.84 -16.99 15.93
CA GLY A 477 35.65 -18.14 15.59
C GLY A 477 36.84 -17.72 14.72
N GLY A 478 37.61 -18.67 14.18
CA GLY A 478 38.71 -18.31 13.28
C GLY A 478 40.04 -17.95 13.96
N ASP A 479 40.68 -16.86 13.52
CA ASP A 479 42.01 -16.42 13.97
C ASP A 479 41.91 -15.54 15.23
N LEU A 480 42.04 -16.17 16.39
CA LEU A 480 42.06 -15.54 17.73
C LEU A 480 43.21 -14.52 17.96
N THR A 481 43.89 -14.07 16.92
CA THR A 481 45.01 -13.11 17.00
C THR A 481 44.81 -11.85 16.17
N ALA A 482 43.78 -11.77 15.33
CA ALA A 482 43.48 -10.62 14.49
C ALA A 482 42.02 -10.64 14.04
N LEU A 483 41.48 -9.46 13.74
CA LEU A 483 40.12 -9.35 13.22
C LEU A 483 39.96 -10.13 11.90
N ASP A 484 38.96 -11.00 11.81
CA ASP A 484 38.65 -11.77 10.60
C ASP A 484 37.17 -11.73 10.21
N SER A 485 36.81 -12.30 9.05
CA SER A 485 35.46 -12.25 8.49
C SER A 485 34.39 -13.05 9.26
N THR A 486 34.71 -13.53 10.47
CA THR A 486 33.73 -14.10 11.38
C THR A 486 33.45 -13.21 12.58
N ASP A 487 34.34 -12.25 12.87
CA ASP A 487 34.18 -11.33 13.99
C ASP A 487 33.16 -10.24 13.69
N GLN A 488 32.46 -9.78 14.72
CA GLN A 488 31.51 -8.68 14.62
C GLN A 488 32.05 -7.45 15.35
N VAL A 489 31.93 -6.27 14.74
CA VAL A 489 32.39 -5.01 15.33
C VAL A 489 31.21 -4.09 15.61
N ILE A 490 31.09 -3.65 16.86
CA ILE A 490 30.09 -2.69 17.33
C ILE A 490 30.82 -1.44 17.80
N LYS A 491 30.46 -0.28 17.25
CA LYS A 491 31.03 1.02 17.61
C LYS A 491 30.05 1.81 18.47
N LEU A 492 30.50 2.28 19.62
CA LEU A 492 29.77 3.20 20.50
C LEU A 492 30.42 4.58 20.43
N THR A 493 29.76 5.50 19.73
CA THR A 493 30.30 6.83 19.45
C THR A 493 30.37 7.70 20.72
N GLY A 494 31.47 8.43 20.92
CA GLY A 494 31.64 9.33 22.06
C GLY A 494 31.95 8.66 23.40
N VAL A 495 31.79 7.34 23.49
CA VAL A 495 32.11 6.55 24.68
C VAL A 495 33.64 6.45 24.86
N THR A 496 34.16 6.96 25.98
CA THR A 496 35.62 7.07 26.22
C THR A 496 36.09 6.47 27.54
N ASP A 497 35.16 6.05 28.40
CA ASP A 497 35.48 5.31 29.62
C ASP A 497 35.31 3.80 29.35
N LEU A 498 36.21 2.96 29.84
CA LEU A 498 36.05 1.50 29.78
C LEU A 498 35.21 0.96 30.94
N ASN A 499 34.86 1.79 31.94
CA ASN A 499 33.93 1.39 32.98
C ASN A 499 32.49 1.17 32.46
N VAL A 500 32.24 1.51 31.20
CA VAL A 500 30.98 1.31 30.45
C VAL A 500 30.68 -0.15 30.17
N ILE A 501 31.70 -1.01 30.33
CA ILE A 501 31.62 -2.45 30.14
C ILE A 501 30.49 -3.08 30.98
N ASP A 502 30.14 -2.53 32.14
CA ASP A 502 29.08 -3.06 32.99
C ASP A 502 27.66 -2.93 32.36
N GLN A 503 27.50 -2.10 31.32
CA GLN A 503 26.25 -1.95 30.54
C GLN A 503 26.25 -2.78 29.25
N ILE A 504 27.37 -3.44 28.94
CA ILE A 504 27.48 -4.40 27.85
C ILE A 504 27.26 -5.79 28.44
N THR A 505 26.12 -6.39 28.14
CA THR A 505 25.78 -7.71 28.63
C THR A 505 25.86 -8.71 27.48
N ALA A 506 26.66 -9.76 27.64
CA ALA A 506 26.56 -10.91 26.76
C ALA A 506 25.38 -11.78 27.20
N VAL A 507 24.51 -12.11 26.25
CA VAL A 507 23.37 -13.00 26.43
C VAL A 507 23.56 -14.24 25.55
N ALA A 508 23.05 -15.38 26.04
CA ALA A 508 23.26 -16.70 25.44
C ALA A 508 21.97 -17.27 24.84
#